data_AF-A0A7V1GHL7-F1
#
_entry.id   AF-A0A7V1GHL7-F1
#
_cell.length_a   1.000
_cell.length_b   1.000
_cell.length_c   1.000
_cell.angle_alpha   90.00
_cell.angle_beta   90.00
_cell.angle_gamma   90.00
#
_symmetry.space_group_name_H-M   'P 1'
#
loop_
_entity.id
_entity.type
_entity.pdbx_description
1 polymer ?
#
loop_
_entity_poly.entity_id
_entity_poly.type
_entity_poly.pdbx_seq_one_letter_code
_entity_poly.pdbx_strand_id
1 'polypeptide(L)'
;MTNLNKLDAILSELGWLWRPQPFKESRPAWCERLPQLTEALLKLTDTELESLSSNHGLLIEWLTPHLPELKPLTELCELPTHSLTKLKDPGPHFNTAIPGRKLE
;
A
#
# COMPACT_ATOMS: atom_id res chain seq x y z
N MET A 1 22.32 1.40 -3.23
CA MET A 1 21.12 0.61 -3.54
C MET A 1 19.92 1.51 -3.29
N THR A 2 19.20 1.92 -4.33
CA THR A 2 18.07 2.88 -4.25
C THR A 2 16.94 2.30 -3.38
N ASN A 3 16.21 3.13 -2.62
CA ASN A 3 15.08 2.68 -1.77
C ASN A 3 14.06 1.84 -2.54
N LEU A 4 13.83 2.15 -3.83
CA LEU A 4 12.95 1.40 -4.71
C LEU A 4 13.37 -0.07 -4.91
N ASN A 5 14.67 -0.36 -4.98
CA ASN A 5 15.15 -1.75 -5.15
C ASN A 5 14.97 -2.58 -3.87
N LYS A 6 15.09 -1.94 -2.70
CA LYS A 6 14.83 -2.62 -1.42
C LYS A 6 13.33 -2.88 -1.25
N LEU A 7 12.50 -1.91 -1.61
CA LEU A 7 11.05 -2.05 -1.60
C LEU A 7 10.60 -3.18 -2.55
N ASP A 8 11.14 -3.23 -3.77
CA ASP A 8 10.86 -4.29 -4.75
C ASP A 8 11.22 -5.68 -4.22
N ALA A 9 12.37 -5.81 -3.57
CA ALA A 9 12.80 -7.07 -2.97
C ALA A 9 11.81 -7.55 -1.89
N ILE A 10 11.41 -6.66 -0.96
CA ILE A 10 10.45 -6.98 0.11
C ILE A 10 9.07 -7.33 -0.48
N LEU A 11 8.57 -6.55 -1.44
CA LEU A 11 7.27 -6.81 -2.06
C LEU A 11 7.24 -8.13 -2.82
N SER A 12 8.36 -8.50 -3.45
CA SER A 12 8.53 -9.77 -4.14
C SER A 12 8.59 -10.94 -3.17
N GLU A 13 9.36 -10.81 -2.08
CA GLU A 13 9.47 -11.82 -1.03
C GLU A 13 8.13 -12.06 -0.32
N LEU A 14 7.37 -10.99 -0.05
CA LEU A 14 6.04 -11.05 0.55
C LEU A 14 4.93 -11.28 -0.49
N GLY A 15 5.26 -11.60 -1.74
CA GLY A 15 4.29 -11.83 -2.81
C GLY A 15 3.24 -12.89 -2.49
N TRP A 16 3.61 -13.90 -1.70
CA TRP A 16 2.70 -14.97 -1.23
C TRP A 16 1.57 -14.45 -0.31
N LEU A 17 1.73 -13.27 0.30
CA LEU A 17 0.74 -12.65 1.18
C LEU A 17 -0.32 -11.87 0.39
N TRP A 18 0.10 -11.04 -0.56
CA TRP A 18 -0.78 -10.09 -1.25
C TRP A 18 -1.17 -10.50 -2.67
N ARG A 19 -0.60 -11.57 -3.22
CA ARG A 19 -0.95 -12.13 -4.54
C ARG A 19 -1.63 -13.51 -4.51
N PRO A 20 -2.53 -13.85 -3.56
CA PRO A 20 -3.31 -15.07 -3.69
C PRO A 20 -4.20 -14.98 -4.94
N GLN A 21 -4.55 -16.11 -5.56
CA GLN A 21 -5.38 -16.10 -6.76
C GLN A 21 -6.86 -16.17 -6.36
N PRO A 22 -7.60 -15.04 -6.38
CA PRO A 22 -9.02 -15.09 -6.05
C PRO A 22 -9.73 -16.05 -7.01
N PHE A 23 -10.72 -16.78 -6.49
CA PHE A 23 -11.54 -17.78 -7.22
C PHE A 23 -10.87 -19.10 -7.59
N LYS A 24 -9.56 -19.26 -7.43
CA LYS A 24 -8.87 -20.56 -7.60
C LYS A 24 -8.65 -21.29 -6.28
N GLU A 25 -8.69 -20.56 -5.18
CA GLU A 25 -8.44 -21.06 -3.84
C GLU A 25 -9.61 -20.64 -2.94
N SER A 26 -10.16 -21.56 -2.14
CA SER A 26 -11.27 -21.23 -1.21
C SER A 26 -10.83 -20.28 -0.11
N ARG A 27 -9.56 -20.33 0.27
CA ARG A 27 -8.92 -19.44 1.23
C ARG A 27 -7.46 -19.25 0.82
N PRO A 28 -6.87 -18.07 1.00
CA PRO A 28 -5.45 -17.88 0.74
C PRO A 28 -4.58 -18.85 1.56
N ALA A 29 -3.59 -19.47 0.93
CA ALA A 29 -2.66 -20.40 1.60
C ALA A 29 -1.92 -19.77 2.80
N TRP A 30 -1.72 -18.45 2.79
CA TRP A 30 -1.09 -17.76 3.91
C TRP A 30 -1.90 -17.84 5.21
N CYS A 31 -3.21 -18.08 5.14
CA CYS A 31 -4.02 -18.19 6.35
C CYS A 31 -3.61 -19.40 7.21
N GLU A 32 -3.15 -20.49 6.57
CA GLU A 32 -2.60 -21.65 7.28
C GLU A 32 -1.18 -21.38 7.82
N ARG A 33 -0.40 -20.55 7.11
CA ARG A 33 0.96 -20.16 7.52
C ARG A 33 0.93 -19.18 8.70
N LEU A 34 -0.10 -18.34 8.80
CA LEU A 34 -0.27 -17.30 9.81
C LEU A 34 -1.66 -17.40 10.45
N PRO A 35 -1.93 -18.43 11.28
CA PRO A 35 -3.24 -18.63 11.88
C PRO A 35 -3.61 -17.50 12.85
N GLN A 36 -2.64 -16.99 13.60
CA GLN A 36 -2.84 -15.89 14.55
C GLN A 36 -3.26 -14.59 13.85
N LEU A 37 -2.64 -14.27 12.71
CA LEU A 37 -3.03 -13.13 11.89
C LEU A 37 -4.44 -13.33 11.32
N THR A 38 -4.75 -14.55 10.87
CA THR A 38 -6.07 -14.88 10.34
C THR A 38 -7.16 -14.69 11.39
N GLU A 39 -6.94 -15.18 12.61
CA GLU A 39 -7.87 -14.96 13.72
C GLU A 39 -8.00 -13.48 14.09
N ALA A 40 -6.90 -12.73 14.12
CA ALA A 40 -6.92 -11.30 14.40
C ALA A 40 -7.74 -10.54 13.35
N LEU A 41 -7.53 -10.83 12.05
CA LEU A 41 -8.27 -10.23 10.94
C LEU A 41 -9.77 -10.56 11.00
N LEU A 42 -10.13 -11.79 11.36
CA LEU A 42 -11.54 -12.20 11.48
C LEU A 42 -12.24 -11.59 12.70
N LYS A 43 -11.48 -11.07 13.69
CA LYS A 43 -12.01 -10.42 14.89
C LYS A 43 -12.12 -8.89 14.75
N LEU A 44 -11.57 -8.31 13.69
CA LEU A 44 -11.65 -6.87 13.45
C LEU A 44 -13.11 -6.44 13.30
N THR A 45 -13.48 -5.42 14.05
CA THR A 45 -14.75 -4.72 13.85
C THR A 45 -14.68 -3.80 12.62
N ASP A 46 -15.83 -3.43 12.06
CA ASP A 46 -15.88 -2.48 10.94
C ASP A 46 -15.16 -1.16 11.26
N THR A 47 -15.34 -0.63 12.47
CA THR A 47 -14.67 0.61 12.92
C THR A 47 -13.15 0.49 12.97
N GLU A 48 -12.63 -0.65 13.45
CA GLU A 48 -11.19 -0.91 13.47
C GLU A 48 -10.64 -1.08 12.05
N LEU A 49 -11.38 -1.79 11.19
CA LEU A 49 -11.03 -1.96 9.78
C LEU A 49 -10.96 -0.62 9.05
N GLU A 50 -11.93 0.27 9.27
CA GLU A 50 -11.95 1.62 8.70
C GLU A 50 -10.75 2.45 9.17
N SER A 51 -10.44 2.38 10.47
CA SER A 51 -9.29 3.08 11.07
C SER A 51 -7.97 2.61 10.48
N LEU A 52 -7.78 1.29 10.36
CA LEU A 52 -6.58 0.69 9.77
C LEU A 52 -6.47 0.98 8.26
N SER A 53 -7.59 0.96 7.53
CA SER A 53 -7.61 1.25 6.09
C SER A 53 -7.29 2.71 5.79
N SER A 54 -7.64 3.62 6.70
CA SER A 54 -7.42 5.07 6.53
C SER A 54 -6.03 5.54 6.96
N ASN A 55 -5.26 4.71 7.68
CA ASN A 55 -3.96 5.09 8.21
C ASN A 55 -2.92 3.98 8.01
N HIS A 56 -2.07 4.16 6.99
CA HIS A 56 -1.02 3.20 6.64
C HIS A 56 -0.02 2.94 7.77
N GLY A 57 0.29 3.96 8.59
CA GLY A 57 1.18 3.79 9.74
C GLY A 57 0.57 2.87 10.80
N LEU A 58 -0.69 3.11 11.17
CA LEU A 58 -1.41 2.23 12.11
C LEU A 58 -1.54 0.80 11.56
N LEU A 59 -1.79 0.65 10.26
CA LEU A 59 -1.84 -0.67 9.61
C LEU A 59 -0.51 -1.41 9.72
N ILE A 60 0.62 -0.75 9.43
CA ILE A 60 1.95 -1.38 9.54
C ILE A 60 2.25 -1.75 10.99
N GLU A 61 1.99 -0.87 11.95
CA GLU A 61 2.20 -1.17 13.38
C GLU A 61 1.35 -2.37 13.83
N TRP A 62 0.09 -2.45 13.39
CA TRP A 62 -0.80 -3.56 13.70
C TRP A 62 -0.35 -4.89 13.07
N LEU A 63 0.20 -4.86 11.85
CA LEU A 63 0.70 -6.05 11.15
C LEU A 63 2.09 -6.51 11.61
N THR A 64 2.94 -5.59 12.09
CA THR A 64 4.32 -5.87 12.52
C THR A 64 4.48 -7.06 13.48
N PRO A 65 3.63 -7.26 14.52
CA PRO A 65 3.74 -8.44 15.39
C PRO A 65 3.53 -9.79 14.66
N HIS A 66 2.81 -9.80 13.53
CA HIS A 66 2.60 -10.99 12.72
C HIS A 66 3.58 -11.09 11.54
N LEU A 67 4.07 -9.94 11.06
CA LEU A 67 4.89 -9.79 9.85
C LEU A 67 6.00 -8.76 10.12
N PRO A 68 7.07 -9.14 10.85
CA PRO A 68 8.13 -8.19 11.23
C PRO A 68 8.89 -7.62 10.02
N GLU A 69 8.85 -8.31 8.89
CA GLU A 69 9.44 -7.90 7.60
C GLU A 69 8.79 -6.64 7.02
N LEU A 70 7.61 -6.24 7.51
CA LEU A 70 6.94 -4.99 7.12
C LEU A 70 7.47 -3.75 7.84
N LYS A 71 8.25 -3.91 8.92
CA LYS A 71 8.80 -2.78 9.69
C LYS A 71 9.56 -1.74 8.83
N PRO A 72 10.45 -2.13 7.88
CA PRO A 72 11.13 -1.15 7.02
C PRO A 72 10.22 -0.49 5.98
N LEU A 73 9.00 -0.98 5.76
CA LEU A 73 8.14 -0.50 4.68
C LEU A 73 7.77 0.99 4.87
N THR A 74 7.57 1.44 6.10
CA THR A 74 7.28 2.85 6.41
C THR A 74 8.40 3.75 5.89
N GLU A 75 9.65 3.49 6.29
CA GLU A 75 10.82 4.29 5.89
C GLU A 75 11.07 4.22 4.37
N LEU A 76 10.83 3.05 3.75
CA LEU A 76 11.03 2.87 2.32
C LEU A 76 9.97 3.57 1.46
N CYS A 77 8.76 3.75 2.00
CA CYS A 77 7.64 4.43 1.34
C CYS A 77 7.60 5.93 1.64
N GLU A 78 8.38 6.42 2.62
CA GLU A 78 8.48 7.86 2.87
C GLU A 78 9.13 8.57 1.68
N LEU A 79 8.32 9.40 1.02
CA LEU A 79 8.78 10.26 -0.05
C LEU A 79 9.28 11.58 0.56
N PRO A 80 10.47 12.06 0.15
CA PRO A 80 10.92 13.38 0.56
C PRO A 80 9.91 14.45 0.13
N THR A 81 9.51 15.30 1.07
CA THR A 81 8.66 16.45 0.77
C THR A 81 9.46 17.43 -0.08
N HIS A 82 9.14 17.50 -1.36
CA HIS A 82 9.71 18.51 -2.26
C HIS A 82 8.84 19.75 -2.25
N SER A 83 9.47 20.92 -2.22
CA SER A 83 8.75 22.18 -2.42
C SER A 83 8.12 22.18 -3.81
N LEU A 84 6.85 22.60 -3.87
CA LEU A 84 6.13 22.74 -5.14
C LEU A 84 6.94 23.67 -6.05
N THR A 85 7.50 23.09 -7.11
CA THR A 85 8.23 23.86 -8.11
C THR A 85 7.21 24.35 -9.12
N LYS A 86 7.14 25.68 -9.30
CA LYS A 86 6.30 26.27 -10.33
C LYS A 86 6.82 25.79 -11.70
N LEU A 87 6.02 24.99 -12.39
CA LEU A 87 6.34 24.58 -13.76
C LEU A 87 6.48 25.84 -14.62
N LYS A 88 7.49 25.85 -15.50
CA LYS A 88 7.58 26.88 -16.54
C LYS A 88 6.35 26.79 -17.43
N ASP A 89 5.90 27.93 -17.94
CA ASP A 89 4.79 28.00 -18.90
C ASP A 89 5.06 26.97 -20.03
N PRO A 90 4.19 25.95 -20.18
CA PRO A 90 4.44 24.85 -21.10
C PRO A 90 4.20 25.23 -22.57
N GLY A 91 3.93 26.51 -22.85
CA GLY A 91 3.78 27.05 -24.18
C GLY A 91 2.42 26.76 -24.83
N PRO A 92 2.20 27.26 -26.05
CA PRO A 92 0.89 27.29 -26.71
C PRO A 92 0.36 25.90 -27.13
N HIS A 93 1.20 24.87 -27.12
CA HIS A 93 0.83 23.49 -27.49
C HIS A 93 0.39 22.64 -26.29
N PHE A 94 0.49 23.17 -25.07
CA PHE A 94 0.00 22.50 -23.88
C PHE A 94 -1.49 22.78 -23.70
N ASN A 95 -2.30 22.02 -24.43
CA ASN A 95 -3.74 22.17 -24.41
C ASN A 95 -4.33 21.47 -23.18
N THR A 96 -4.65 22.24 -22.14
CA THR A 96 -5.34 21.77 -20.93
C THR A 96 -6.84 21.60 -21.11
N ALA A 97 -7.41 22.10 -22.22
CA ALA A 97 -8.82 21.97 -22.53
C ALA A 97 -9.07 20.67 -23.28
N ILE A 98 -9.36 19.59 -22.55
CA ILE A 98 -10.09 18.47 -23.14
C ILE A 98 -11.55 18.95 -23.30
N PRO A 99 -12.06 19.12 -24.54
CA PRO A 99 -13.43 19.58 -24.74
C PRO A 99 -14.40 18.59 -24.08
N GLY A 100 -15.27 19.10 -23.21
CA GLY A 100 -16.27 18.31 -22.48
C GLY A 100 -15.93 17.98 -21.03
N ARG A 101 -14.76 18.36 -20.50
CA ARG A 101 -14.48 18.20 -19.07
C ARG A 101 -15.26 19.23 -18.26
N LYS A 102 -16.25 18.77 -17.48
CA LYS A 102 -16.94 19.57 -16.46
C LYS A 102 -15.89 19.97 -15.43
N LEU A 103 -15.71 21.26 -15.22
CA LEU A 103 -14.96 21.80 -14.10
C LEU A 103 -15.94 21.80 -12.93
N GLU A 104 -15.73 20.90 -11.98
CA GLU A 104 -16.39 20.95 -10.66
C GLU A 104 -15.64 21.93 -9.75
#